data_AF-A0A5R8WLB4-F1
#
_entry.id   AF-A0A5R8WLB4-F1
#
_cell.length_a   1.000
_cell.length_b   1.000
_cell.length_c   1.000
_cell.angle_alpha   90.00
_cell.angle_beta   90.00
_cell.angle_gamma   90.00
#
_symmetry.space_group_name_H-M   'P 1'
#
loop_
_entity.id
_entity.type
_entity.pdbx_description
1 polymer ?
#
loop_
_entity_poly.entity_id
_entity_poly.type
_entity_poly.pdbx_seq_one_letter_code
_entity_poly.pdbx_strand_id
1 'polypeptide(L)'
;MGQLIDIDEWGLGAADLSRLHNVATVQIGLTYPDYRALVQYKPRERLKRIDAHYRHDYQRLLALLSAGEMEMTGTQRRPTGVRVQLPLQQLPALLQHEFIGSIMVSKIEGMAPQLKAVEESRPSFWCIEARFAVQIEDETKGLQLYEDRMLIITADSEAEAKKKLAADFEAYAKPYLNSAGRLVRWQFEAFLDTYRVDIESVNEFAGASGVEVFSKLKRRRIRPDREWLPKH
;
A
#
# COMPACT_ATOMS: atom_id res chain seq x y z
N MET A 1 -0.59 -4.98 14.37
CA MET A 1 -0.07 -5.55 13.10
C MET A 1 1.18 -6.30 13.48
N GLY A 2 1.35 -7.54 13.02
CA GLY A 2 2.59 -8.29 13.30
C GLY A 2 3.77 -7.55 12.68
N GLN A 3 4.90 -7.53 13.38
CA GLN A 3 6.16 -7.08 12.83
C GLN A 3 6.57 -8.02 11.70
N LEU A 4 6.90 -7.46 10.54
CA LEU A 4 7.19 -8.22 9.34
C LEU A 4 8.61 -7.92 8.84
N ILE A 5 9.40 -8.96 8.61
CA ILE A 5 10.57 -8.89 7.73
C ILE A 5 10.14 -9.51 6.41
N ASP A 6 10.15 -8.72 5.35
CA ASP A 6 9.83 -9.22 4.02
C ASP A 6 11.09 -9.82 3.36
N ILE A 7 11.18 -11.15 3.38
CA ILE A 7 12.32 -11.92 2.83
C ILE A 7 11.89 -13.08 1.93
N ASP A 8 10.59 -13.28 1.75
CA ASP A 8 10.03 -14.39 0.97
C ASP A 8 10.48 -14.31 -0.49
N GLU A 9 10.65 -13.09 -1.01
CA GLU A 9 11.16 -12.83 -2.36
C GLU A 9 12.61 -13.30 -2.57
N TRP A 10 13.34 -13.59 -1.49
CA TRP A 10 14.73 -14.04 -1.54
C TRP A 10 14.87 -15.55 -1.29
N GLY A 11 13.76 -16.27 -1.14
CA GLY A 11 13.75 -17.70 -0.82
C GLY A 11 14.30 -18.00 0.58
N LEU A 12 14.29 -17.02 1.48
CA LEU A 12 14.83 -17.14 2.84
C LEU A 12 13.71 -17.33 3.85
N GLY A 13 13.96 -18.19 4.85
CA GLY A 13 13.14 -18.27 6.06
C GLY A 13 13.76 -17.50 7.22
N ALA A 14 12.99 -17.34 8.31
CA ALA A 14 13.46 -16.65 9.52
C ALA A 14 14.74 -17.28 10.13
N ALA A 15 14.89 -18.60 10.00
CA ALA A 15 16.08 -19.32 10.50
C ALA A 15 17.36 -19.01 9.71
N ASP A 16 17.24 -18.57 8.45
CA ASP A 16 18.39 -18.29 7.59
C ASP A 16 19.02 -16.93 7.92
N LEU A 17 18.23 -15.99 8.44
CA LEU A 17 18.69 -14.66 8.84
C LEU A 17 19.85 -14.72 9.83
N SER A 18 19.84 -15.67 10.77
CA SER A 18 20.89 -15.83 11.78
C SER A 18 22.13 -16.57 11.27
N ARG A 19 22.05 -17.22 10.10
CA ARG A 19 23.14 -18.04 9.53
C ARG A 19 23.92 -17.31 8.45
N LEU A 20 23.25 -16.48 7.67
CA LEU A 20 23.85 -15.76 6.55
C LEU A 20 24.59 -14.52 7.03
N HIS A 21 25.81 -14.31 6.55
CA HIS A 21 26.63 -13.13 6.87
C HIS A 21 26.48 -12.00 5.84
N ASN A 22 25.60 -12.18 4.86
CA ASN A 22 25.36 -11.21 3.79
C ASN A 22 24.88 -9.88 4.38
N VAL A 23 25.28 -8.79 3.71
CA VAL A 23 24.78 -7.46 3.98
C VAL A 23 23.54 -7.22 3.13
N ALA A 24 22.50 -6.65 3.74
CA ALA A 24 21.27 -6.28 3.08
C ALA A 24 21.05 -4.77 3.14
N THR A 25 20.57 -4.20 2.04
CA THR A 25 19.96 -2.87 2.05
C THR A 25 18.54 -3.02 2.56
N VAL A 26 18.25 -2.41 3.69
CA VAL A 26 16.94 -2.50 4.34
C VAL A 26 16.34 -1.12 4.55
N GLN A 27 15.01 -1.06 4.49
CA GLN A 27 14.23 0.08 4.95
C GLN A 27 13.50 -0.31 6.23
N ILE A 28 13.88 0.31 7.34
CA ILE A 28 13.30 0.10 8.66
C ILE A 28 12.25 1.19 8.88
N GLY A 29 10.99 0.78 9.00
CA GLY A 29 9.85 1.67 9.26
C GLY A 29 9.50 1.71 10.74
N LEU A 30 9.26 2.91 11.27
CA LEU A 30 8.78 3.12 12.64
C LEU A 30 7.28 2.87 12.75
N THR A 31 6.86 2.29 13.86
CA THR A 31 5.45 2.06 14.19
C THR A 31 4.70 3.41 14.24
N TYR A 32 3.53 3.47 13.61
CA TYR A 32 2.67 4.65 13.75
C TYR A 32 2.04 4.66 15.16
N PRO A 33 2.01 5.81 15.87
CA PRO A 33 1.43 5.86 17.21
C PRO A 33 -0.05 5.51 17.19
N ASP A 34 -0.55 4.77 18.19
CA ASP A 34 -1.96 4.42 18.24
C ASP A 34 -2.84 5.69 18.20
N TYR A 35 -3.56 5.86 17.09
CA TYR A 35 -4.38 7.04 16.85
C TYR A 35 -5.50 7.16 17.88
N ARG A 36 -5.95 6.05 18.48
CA ARG A 36 -7.04 6.03 19.46
C ARG A 36 -6.69 6.87 20.69
N ALA A 37 -5.44 6.78 21.15
CA ALA A 37 -4.93 7.60 22.25
C ALA A 37 -4.84 9.10 21.90
N LEU A 38 -4.86 9.43 20.61
CA LEU A 38 -4.74 10.79 20.09
C LEU A 38 -6.08 11.49 19.85
N VAL A 39 -7.19 10.74 19.70
CA VAL A 39 -8.51 11.29 19.34
C VAL A 39 -8.99 12.34 20.34
N GLN A 40 -8.64 12.22 21.62
CA GLN A 40 -8.99 13.19 22.66
C GLN A 40 -8.39 14.60 22.47
N TYR A 41 -7.33 14.74 21.65
CA TYR A 41 -6.68 16.03 21.41
C TYR A 41 -7.26 16.75 20.19
N LYS A 42 -7.03 18.06 20.07
CA LYS A 42 -7.41 18.79 18.85
C LYS A 42 -6.51 18.39 17.67
N PRO A 43 -6.98 18.47 16.41
CA PRO A 43 -6.21 18.03 15.23
C PRO A 43 -4.77 18.56 15.17
N ARG A 44 -4.56 19.86 15.45
CA ARG A 44 -3.21 20.46 15.50
C ARG A 44 -2.32 19.87 16.60
N GLU A 45 -2.89 19.53 17.75
CA GLU A 45 -2.16 18.91 18.87
C GLU A 45 -1.83 17.45 18.59
N ARG A 46 -2.72 16.71 17.91
CA ARG A 46 -2.46 15.35 17.44
C ARG A 46 -1.22 15.31 16.55
N LEU A 47 -1.13 16.21 15.56
CA LEU A 47 0.04 16.31 14.69
C LEU A 47 1.32 16.58 15.47
N LYS A 48 1.30 17.49 16.45
CA LYS A 48 2.46 17.77 17.31
C LYS A 48 2.91 16.54 18.10
N ARG A 49 1.96 15.77 18.63
CA ARG A 49 2.25 14.53 19.39
C ARG A 49 2.81 13.44 18.49
N ILE A 50 2.26 13.27 17.29
CA ILE A 50 2.78 12.36 16.27
C ILE A 50 4.22 12.73 15.91
N ASP A 51 4.47 14.00 15.62
CA ASP A 51 5.81 14.49 15.27
C ASP A 51 6.81 14.32 16.43
N ALA A 52 6.37 14.47 17.68
CA ALA A 52 7.21 14.21 18.86
C ALA A 52 7.50 12.70 19.03
N HIS A 53 6.49 11.84 18.85
CA HIS A 53 6.63 10.39 18.92
C HIS A 53 7.63 9.88 17.88
N TYR A 54 7.45 10.26 16.61
CA TYR A 54 8.37 9.86 15.54
C TYR A 54 9.80 10.33 15.78
N ARG A 55 10.01 11.57 16.23
CA ARG A 55 11.36 12.05 16.56
C ARG A 55 11.98 11.26 17.70
N HIS A 56 11.19 10.93 18.73
CA HIS A 56 11.68 10.13 19.86
C HIS A 56 12.09 8.72 19.42
N ASP A 57 11.22 8.00 18.71
CA ASP A 57 11.48 6.63 18.28
C ASP A 57 12.56 6.56 17.19
N TYR A 58 12.69 7.59 16.35
CA TYR A 58 13.80 7.72 15.42
C TYR A 58 15.15 7.82 16.14
N GLN A 59 15.25 8.63 17.21
CA GLN A 59 16.49 8.70 17.99
C GLN A 59 16.82 7.36 18.66
N ARG A 60 15.80 6.62 19.13
CA ARG A 60 15.98 5.26 19.66
C ARG A 60 16.46 4.30 18.58
N LEU A 61 15.92 4.38 17.37
CA LEU A 61 16.37 3.59 16.23
C LEU A 61 17.84 3.86 15.90
N LEU A 62 18.22 5.14 15.80
CA LEU A 62 19.62 5.52 15.54
C LEU A 62 20.59 4.99 16.60
N ALA A 63 20.16 4.91 17.86
CA ALA A 63 20.98 4.36 18.95
C ALA A 63 21.18 2.82 18.85
N LEU A 64 20.31 2.11 18.14
CA LEU A 64 20.45 0.66 17.90
C LEU A 64 21.32 0.35 16.68
N LEU A 65 21.41 1.28 15.73
CA LEU A 65 22.12 1.07 14.48
C LEU A 65 23.60 1.39 14.65
N SER A 66 24.46 0.47 14.19
CA SER A 66 25.90 0.70 14.13
C SER A 66 26.24 1.85 13.18
N ALA A 67 27.36 2.53 13.43
CA ALA A 67 27.85 3.61 12.58
C ALA A 67 27.96 3.14 11.11
N GLY A 68 27.38 3.93 10.20
CA GLY A 68 27.31 3.65 8.76
C GLY A 68 26.51 4.74 8.05
N GLU A 69 26.49 4.70 6.72
CA GLU A 69 25.65 5.60 5.93
C GLU A 69 24.17 5.26 6.14
N MET A 70 23.41 6.21 6.66
CA MET A 70 21.98 6.10 6.91
C MET A 70 21.24 7.19 6.15
N GLU A 71 20.21 6.80 5.42
CA GLU A 71 19.31 7.72 4.73
C GLU A 71 17.99 7.78 5.51
N MET A 72 17.61 8.97 5.99
CA MET A 72 16.33 9.16 6.69
C MET A 72 15.17 9.01 5.70
N THR A 73 14.15 8.23 6.07
CA THR A 73 12.87 8.23 5.37
C THR A 73 11.89 9.22 6.03
N GLY A 74 11.05 9.86 5.23
CA GLY A 74 10.14 10.90 5.70
C GLY A 74 10.77 12.28 5.71
N THR A 75 10.53 13.06 6.76
CA THR A 75 11.02 14.45 6.88
C THR A 75 11.73 14.68 8.20
N GLN A 76 12.55 15.73 8.32
CA GLN A 76 13.19 16.09 9.60
C GLN A 76 12.18 16.29 10.74
N ARG A 77 10.98 16.77 10.40
CA ARG A 77 9.89 16.98 11.35
C ARG A 77 9.20 15.67 11.74
N ARG A 78 9.10 14.73 10.81
CA ARG A 78 8.46 13.43 10.99
C ARG A 78 9.31 12.35 10.31
N PRO A 79 10.40 11.92 10.97
CA PRO A 79 11.22 10.85 10.45
C PRO A 79 10.45 9.54 10.60
N THR A 80 10.17 8.85 9.50
CA THR A 80 9.34 7.64 9.51
C THR A 80 10.16 6.36 9.61
N GLY A 81 11.49 6.47 9.60
CA GLY A 81 12.39 5.33 9.54
C GLY A 81 13.72 5.67 8.89
N VAL A 82 14.51 4.65 8.57
CA VAL A 82 15.78 4.79 7.85
C VAL A 82 15.91 3.75 6.76
N ARG A 83 16.68 4.09 5.72
CA ARG A 83 17.30 3.12 4.83
C ARG A 83 18.78 2.99 5.20
N VAL A 84 19.24 1.75 5.36
CA VAL A 84 20.59 1.45 5.86
C VAL A 84 21.05 0.09 5.34
N GLN A 85 22.37 -0.13 5.28
CA GLN A 85 22.97 -1.43 5.01
C GLN A 85 23.33 -2.12 6.31
N LEU A 86 22.83 -3.33 6.54
CA LEU A 86 23.07 -4.10 7.76
C LEU A 86 23.29 -5.59 7.44
N PRO A 87 24.09 -6.31 8.24
CA PRO A 87 24.13 -7.77 8.21
C PRO A 87 22.74 -8.36 8.49
N LEU A 88 22.34 -9.38 7.73
CA LEU A 88 21.03 -10.05 7.90
C LEU A 88 20.78 -10.54 9.35
N GLN A 89 21.85 -10.95 10.04
CA GLN A 89 21.80 -11.46 11.42
C GLN A 89 21.30 -10.44 12.44
N GLN A 90 21.37 -9.14 12.13
CA GLN A 90 20.90 -8.08 13.02
C GLN A 90 19.39 -7.85 12.93
N LEU A 91 18.75 -8.23 11.81
CA LEU A 91 17.33 -7.93 11.56
C LEU A 91 16.38 -8.56 12.60
N PRO A 92 16.56 -9.82 13.05
CA PRO A 92 15.70 -10.40 14.08
C PRO A 92 15.74 -9.64 15.42
N ALA A 93 16.91 -9.13 15.81
CA ALA A 93 17.05 -8.37 17.06
C ALA A 93 16.32 -7.02 16.97
N LEU A 94 16.39 -6.35 15.81
CA LEU A 94 15.65 -5.11 15.57
C LEU A 94 14.14 -5.29 15.71
N LEU A 95 13.58 -6.41 15.25
CA LEU A 95 12.15 -6.68 15.44
C LEU A 95 11.73 -6.81 16.91
N GLN A 96 12.64 -7.08 17.85
CA GLN A 96 12.25 -7.17 19.26
C GLN A 96 11.81 -5.82 19.87
N HIS A 97 12.00 -4.72 19.14
CA HIS A 97 11.63 -3.38 19.57
C HIS A 97 10.25 -2.95 19.05
N GLU A 98 9.31 -2.68 19.95
CA GLU A 98 7.91 -2.34 19.62
C GLU A 98 7.74 -1.08 18.74
N PHE A 99 8.72 -0.17 18.78
CA PHE A 99 8.72 1.05 17.96
C PHE A 99 9.15 0.81 16.50
N ILE A 100 9.61 -0.39 16.18
CA ILE A 100 9.90 -0.82 14.81
C ILE A 100 8.67 -1.57 14.29
N GLY A 101 8.06 -1.00 13.24
CA GLY A 101 6.83 -1.51 12.65
C GLY A 101 7.07 -2.50 11.51
N SER A 102 8.13 -2.28 10.72
CA SER A 102 8.43 -3.11 9.55
C SER A 102 9.91 -3.04 9.16
N ILE A 103 10.43 -4.13 8.59
CA ILE A 103 11.74 -4.17 7.92
C ILE A 103 11.53 -4.70 6.51
N MET A 104 11.77 -3.86 5.50
CA MET A 104 11.67 -4.23 4.08
C MET A 104 13.07 -4.41 3.51
N VAL A 105 13.36 -5.58 2.94
CA VAL A 105 14.66 -5.89 2.34
C VAL A 105 14.61 -5.63 0.83
N SER A 106 15.34 -4.60 0.36
CA SER A 106 15.34 -4.25 -1.07
C SER A 106 16.48 -4.89 -1.86
N LYS A 107 17.57 -5.28 -1.18
CA LYS A 107 18.72 -5.93 -1.78
C LYS A 107 19.47 -6.77 -0.75
N ILE A 108 19.93 -7.95 -1.15
CA ILE A 108 20.89 -8.75 -0.39
C ILE A 108 22.14 -8.95 -1.25
N GLU A 109 23.32 -8.62 -0.72
CA GLU A 109 24.58 -8.78 -1.43
C GLU A 109 24.82 -10.25 -1.80
N GLY A 110 25.17 -10.51 -3.06
CA GLY A 110 25.45 -11.86 -3.56
C GLY A 110 24.23 -12.74 -3.79
N MET A 111 23.01 -12.20 -3.66
CA MET A 111 21.77 -12.92 -3.92
C MET A 111 20.93 -12.21 -4.98
N ALA A 112 20.16 -12.99 -5.73
CA ALA A 112 19.12 -12.50 -6.63
C ALA A 112 17.74 -12.91 -6.08
N PRO A 113 16.70 -12.09 -6.26
CA PRO A 113 15.34 -12.46 -5.90
C PRO A 113 14.92 -13.76 -6.60
N GLN A 114 14.24 -14.64 -5.87
CA GLN A 114 13.63 -15.83 -6.43
C GLN A 114 12.29 -15.45 -7.04
N LEU A 115 12.26 -15.28 -8.37
CA LEU A 115 11.01 -15.15 -9.10
C LEU A 115 10.22 -16.46 -8.92
N LYS A 116 9.19 -16.44 -8.07
CA LYS A 116 8.25 -17.57 -7.97
C LYS A 116 7.55 -17.68 -9.33
N ALA A 117 7.75 -18.81 -10.01
CA ALA A 117 6.92 -19.18 -11.15
C ALA A 117 5.49 -19.33 -10.62
N VAL A 118 4.61 -18.40 -10.96
CA VAL A 118 3.20 -18.48 -10.60
C VAL A 118 2.62 -19.65 -11.40
N GLU A 119 2.20 -20.71 -10.69
CA GLU A 119 1.61 -21.89 -11.28
C GLU A 119 0.34 -21.51 -12.06
N GLU A 120 0.29 -21.89 -13.33
CA GLU A 120 -0.74 -21.50 -14.31
C GLU A 120 -2.08 -22.24 -14.08
N SER A 121 -2.78 -21.96 -12.99
CA SER A 121 -4.24 -21.80 -13.13
C SER A 121 -4.43 -20.32 -13.41
N ARG A 122 -4.87 -19.94 -14.61
CA ARG A 122 -5.03 -18.53 -15.00
C ARG A 122 -6.42 -18.04 -14.59
N PRO A 123 -6.65 -17.53 -13.36
CA PRO A 123 -7.89 -16.85 -13.04
C PRO A 123 -8.06 -15.68 -14.00
N SER A 124 -9.31 -15.42 -14.42
CA SER A 124 -9.61 -14.24 -15.21
C SER A 124 -9.39 -12.98 -14.38
N PHE A 125 -8.96 -11.90 -15.03
CA PHE A 125 -8.96 -10.58 -14.42
C PHE A 125 -10.35 -9.97 -14.48
N TRP A 126 -10.80 -9.42 -13.35
CA TRP A 126 -12.04 -8.67 -13.23
C TRP A 126 -11.72 -7.23 -12.86
N CYS A 127 -12.33 -6.28 -13.56
CA CYS A 127 -12.32 -4.87 -13.20
C CYS A 127 -13.66 -4.51 -12.55
N ILE A 128 -13.62 -4.02 -11.31
CA ILE A 128 -14.80 -3.67 -10.52
C ILE A 128 -14.76 -2.18 -10.20
N GLU A 129 -15.81 -1.46 -10.58
CA GLU A 129 -16.03 -0.07 -10.17
C GLU A 129 -16.74 -0.08 -8.80
N ALA A 130 -16.14 0.55 -7.80
CA ALA A 130 -16.64 0.60 -6.43
C ALA A 130 -16.64 2.02 -5.89
N ARG A 131 -17.72 2.41 -5.21
CA ARG A 131 -17.86 3.73 -4.57
C ARG A 131 -17.50 3.68 -3.09
N PHE A 132 -16.75 4.68 -2.66
CA PHE A 132 -16.40 4.91 -1.28
C PHE A 132 -16.75 6.35 -0.86
N ALA A 133 -17.50 6.50 0.21
CA ALA A 133 -17.70 7.78 0.86
C ALA A 133 -16.48 8.15 1.71
N VAL A 134 -16.02 9.39 1.60
CA VAL A 134 -15.02 9.96 2.52
C VAL A 134 -15.77 10.51 3.71
N GLN A 135 -15.46 9.99 4.89
CA GLN A 135 -16.02 10.48 6.15
C GLN A 135 -14.92 11.17 6.93
N ILE A 136 -15.08 12.46 7.17
CA ILE A 136 -14.14 13.31 7.90
C ILE A 136 -14.75 13.66 9.26
N GLU A 137 -13.93 13.60 10.29
CA GLU A 137 -14.28 14.00 11.66
C GLU A 137 -14.95 15.37 11.72
N ASP A 138 -16.00 15.46 12.54
CA ASP A 138 -16.83 16.64 12.81
C ASP A 138 -17.60 17.21 11.60
N GLU A 139 -17.50 16.61 10.42
CA GLU A 139 -18.30 17.01 9.24
C GLU A 139 -19.67 16.33 9.28
N THR A 140 -20.71 17.13 9.55
CA THR A 140 -22.10 16.65 9.76
C THR A 140 -23.11 17.22 8.76
N LYS A 141 -22.69 18.16 7.91
CA LYS A 141 -23.56 18.84 6.95
C LYS A 141 -22.78 19.30 5.71
N GLY A 142 -23.49 19.53 4.62
CA GLY A 142 -22.90 19.97 3.34
C GLY A 142 -22.80 18.83 2.32
N LEU A 143 -21.98 19.04 1.29
CA LEU A 143 -21.71 18.03 0.27
C LEU A 143 -20.63 17.07 0.78
N GLN A 144 -20.92 15.77 0.75
CA GLN A 144 -19.95 14.74 1.10
C GLN A 144 -19.07 14.39 -0.11
N LEU A 145 -17.77 14.25 0.13
CA LEU A 145 -16.84 13.71 -0.85
C LEU A 145 -17.01 12.19 -0.97
N TYR A 146 -16.98 11.69 -2.19
CA TYR A 146 -16.90 10.26 -2.49
C TYR A 146 -15.85 10.04 -3.58
N GLU A 147 -15.38 8.81 -3.70
CA GLU A 147 -14.49 8.37 -4.77
C GLU A 147 -15.03 7.09 -5.39
N ASP A 148 -15.13 7.09 -6.71
CA ASP A 148 -15.39 5.90 -7.50
C ASP A 148 -14.03 5.35 -7.94
N ARG A 149 -13.71 4.14 -7.49
CA ARG A 149 -12.43 3.45 -7.75
C ARG A 149 -12.64 2.31 -8.72
N MET A 150 -11.72 2.16 -9.66
CA MET A 150 -11.61 0.97 -10.51
C MET A 150 -10.58 0.03 -9.89
N LEU A 151 -10.99 -1.19 -9.58
CA LEU A 151 -10.16 -2.19 -8.90
C LEU A 151 -10.00 -3.40 -9.82
N ILE A 152 -8.76 -3.86 -10.00
CA ILE A 152 -8.47 -5.09 -10.76
C ILE A 152 -8.18 -6.22 -9.79
N ILE A 153 -8.80 -7.37 -9.98
CA ILE A 153 -8.57 -8.56 -9.15
C ILE A 153 -8.65 -9.83 -9.99
N THR A 154 -7.90 -10.86 -9.59
CA THR A 154 -7.99 -12.20 -10.15
C THR A 154 -9.03 -13.05 -9.42
N ALA A 155 -9.98 -13.59 -10.18
CA ALA A 155 -11.02 -14.48 -9.66
C ALA A 155 -11.63 -15.34 -10.78
N ASP A 156 -12.21 -16.47 -10.40
CA ASP A 156 -12.87 -17.38 -11.34
C ASP A 156 -14.28 -16.88 -11.72
N SER A 157 -14.86 -15.99 -10.92
CA SER A 157 -16.18 -15.40 -11.16
C SER A 157 -16.32 -13.99 -10.59
N GLU A 158 -17.31 -13.25 -11.09
CA GLU A 158 -17.70 -11.94 -10.54
C GLU A 158 -18.03 -12.00 -9.05
N ALA A 159 -18.76 -13.03 -8.63
CA ALA A 159 -19.18 -13.19 -7.23
C ALA A 159 -17.97 -13.39 -6.30
N GLU A 160 -16.99 -14.18 -6.75
CA GLU A 160 -15.74 -14.37 -6.02
C GLU A 160 -14.90 -13.08 -6.01
N ALA A 161 -14.79 -12.37 -7.14
CA ALA A 161 -14.08 -11.11 -7.24
C ALA A 161 -14.63 -10.07 -6.24
N LYS A 162 -15.96 -9.89 -6.21
CA LYS A 162 -16.63 -9.00 -5.26
C LYS A 162 -16.43 -9.44 -3.81
N LYS A 163 -16.50 -10.75 -3.54
CA LYS A 163 -16.27 -11.29 -2.19
C LYS A 163 -14.86 -11.04 -1.70
N LYS A 164 -13.84 -11.27 -2.53
CA LYS A 164 -12.43 -11.00 -2.20
C LYS A 164 -12.22 -9.52 -1.92
N LEU A 165 -12.69 -8.63 -2.79
CA LEU A 165 -12.59 -7.18 -2.59
C LEU A 165 -13.31 -6.69 -1.33
N ALA A 166 -14.52 -7.19 -1.06
CA ALA A 166 -15.29 -6.79 0.11
C ALA A 166 -14.57 -7.10 1.43
N ALA A 167 -13.82 -8.21 1.49
CA ALA A 167 -13.01 -8.54 2.67
C ALA A 167 -11.91 -7.49 2.93
N ASP A 168 -11.29 -6.96 1.88
CA ASP A 168 -10.25 -5.95 2.00
C ASP A 168 -10.83 -4.55 2.30
N PHE A 169 -12.06 -4.27 1.88
CA PHE A 169 -12.71 -2.97 2.11
C PHE A 169 -12.90 -2.65 3.60
N GLU A 170 -13.05 -3.65 4.45
CA GLU A 170 -13.07 -3.44 5.91
C GLU A 170 -11.76 -2.86 6.42
N ALA A 171 -10.62 -3.28 5.86
CA ALA A 171 -9.33 -2.72 6.19
C ALA A 171 -9.21 -1.27 5.72
N TYR A 172 -9.74 -0.95 4.52
CA TYR A 172 -9.80 0.42 4.00
C TYR A 172 -10.72 1.34 4.82
N ALA A 173 -11.77 0.79 5.44
CA ALA A 173 -12.70 1.54 6.28
C ALA A 173 -12.15 1.87 7.68
N LYS A 174 -10.94 1.37 8.03
CA LYS A 174 -10.29 1.70 9.30
C LYS A 174 -9.95 3.21 9.34
N PRO A 175 -10.40 3.94 10.37
CA PRO A 175 -10.06 5.36 10.51
C PRO A 175 -8.55 5.57 10.67
N TYR A 176 -8.05 6.66 10.10
CA TYR A 176 -6.69 7.13 10.27
C TYR A 176 -6.66 8.66 10.41
N LEU A 177 -5.55 9.21 10.91
CA LEU A 177 -5.37 10.66 10.97
C LEU A 177 -4.76 11.17 9.67
N ASN A 178 -5.44 12.09 8.99
CA ASN A 178 -4.92 12.72 7.78
C ASN A 178 -3.84 13.77 8.09
N SER A 179 -3.32 14.44 7.06
CA SER A 179 -2.29 15.49 7.19
C SER A 179 -2.73 16.70 8.00
N ALA A 180 -4.04 16.94 8.15
CA ALA A 180 -4.61 17.98 9.00
C ALA A 180 -4.84 17.50 10.45
N GLY A 181 -4.57 16.23 10.77
CA GLY A 181 -4.79 15.63 12.08
C GLY A 181 -6.25 15.31 12.39
N ARG A 182 -7.11 15.25 11.36
CA ARG A 182 -8.51 14.82 11.51
C ARG A 182 -8.64 13.32 11.29
N LEU A 183 -9.58 12.68 11.98
CA LEU A 183 -9.94 11.30 11.64
C LEU A 183 -10.64 11.28 10.29
N VAL A 184 -10.19 10.39 9.42
CA VAL A 184 -10.77 10.15 8.10
C VAL A 184 -10.92 8.65 7.91
N ARG A 185 -12.02 8.22 7.29
CA ARG A 185 -12.18 6.84 6.80
C ARG A 185 -12.86 6.81 5.44
N TRP A 186 -12.58 5.74 4.70
CA TRP A 186 -13.20 5.43 3.42
C TRP A 186 -14.26 4.36 3.64
N GLN A 187 -15.53 4.74 3.63
CA GLN A 187 -16.63 3.81 3.82
C GLN A 187 -17.11 3.30 2.46
N PHE A 188 -16.99 2.00 2.22
CA PHE A 188 -17.59 1.38 1.03
C PHE A 188 -19.12 1.60 1.04
N GLU A 189 -19.66 2.01 -0.10
CA GLU A 189 -21.10 2.21 -0.30
C GLU A 189 -21.70 1.15 -1.22
N ALA A 190 -21.13 0.98 -2.42
CA ALA A 190 -21.68 0.09 -3.42
C ALA A 190 -20.65 -0.33 -4.48
N PHE A 191 -20.86 -1.51 -5.06
CA PHE A 191 -20.31 -1.83 -6.37
C PHE A 191 -21.18 -1.14 -7.43
N LEU A 192 -20.55 -0.34 -8.28
CA LEU A 192 -21.24 0.40 -9.34
C LEU A 192 -21.31 -0.42 -10.63
N ASP A 193 -20.22 -1.10 -10.96
CA ASP A 193 -20.12 -1.86 -12.20
C ASP A 193 -19.06 -2.97 -12.12
N THR A 194 -19.12 -3.94 -13.02
CA THR A 194 -18.15 -5.06 -13.06
C THR A 194 -17.97 -5.57 -14.48
N TYR A 195 -16.71 -5.76 -14.87
CA TYR A 195 -16.29 -6.18 -16.19
C TYR A 195 -15.26 -7.29 -16.08
N ARG A 196 -15.37 -8.30 -16.93
CA ARG A 196 -14.25 -9.21 -17.19
C ARG A 196 -13.29 -8.50 -18.13
N VAL A 197 -12.00 -8.51 -17.84
CA VAL A 197 -10.99 -7.87 -18.68
C VAL A 197 -10.33 -8.92 -19.56
N ASP A 198 -10.04 -8.57 -20.81
CA ASP A 198 -9.38 -9.45 -21.79
C ASP A 198 -7.85 -9.47 -21.59
N ILE A 199 -7.43 -9.52 -20.33
CA ILE A 199 -6.01 -9.60 -19.92
C ILE A 199 -5.79 -11.02 -19.43
N GLU A 200 -4.75 -11.68 -19.93
CA GLU A 200 -4.44 -13.06 -19.53
C GLU A 200 -3.28 -13.13 -18.54
N SER A 201 -2.46 -12.09 -18.46
CA SER A 201 -1.25 -12.06 -17.64
C SER A 201 -0.90 -10.68 -17.10
N VAL A 202 -0.21 -10.65 -15.96
CA VAL A 202 0.31 -9.40 -15.37
C VAL A 202 1.33 -8.73 -16.31
N ASN A 203 2.07 -9.51 -17.10
CA ASN A 203 3.09 -9.00 -18.02
C ASN A 203 2.51 -8.14 -19.14
N GLU A 204 1.24 -8.33 -19.52
CA GLU A 204 0.58 -7.48 -20.51
C GLU A 204 0.44 -6.04 -20.02
N PHE A 205 0.22 -5.82 -18.71
CA PHE A 205 0.21 -4.46 -18.13
C PHE A 205 1.56 -3.75 -18.24
N ALA A 206 2.67 -4.50 -18.31
CA ALA A 206 4.02 -3.96 -18.45
C ALA A 206 4.44 -3.77 -19.92
N GLY A 207 3.62 -4.20 -20.89
CA GLY A 207 3.89 -4.06 -22.31
C GLY A 207 3.84 -2.61 -22.80
N ALA A 208 4.59 -2.31 -23.87
CA ALA A 208 4.66 -0.96 -24.45
C ALA A 208 3.34 -0.50 -25.10
N SER A 209 2.44 -1.45 -25.44
CA SER A 209 1.20 -1.18 -26.17
C SER A 209 0.09 -0.56 -25.33
N GLY A 210 0.27 -0.50 -24.00
CA GLY A 210 -0.81 -0.16 -23.07
C GLY A 210 -1.90 -1.24 -23.05
N VAL A 211 -2.69 -1.27 -21.98
CA VAL A 211 -3.78 -2.22 -21.82
C VAL A 211 -5.06 -1.45 -21.50
N GLU A 212 -6.14 -1.74 -22.23
CA GLU A 212 -7.45 -1.21 -21.89
C GLU A 212 -8.02 -1.98 -20.70
N VAL A 213 -8.13 -1.29 -19.56
CA VAL A 213 -8.67 -1.86 -18.32
C VAL A 213 -10.16 -1.56 -18.16
N PHE A 214 -10.60 -0.43 -18.74
CA PHE A 214 -11.95 0.08 -18.61
C PHE A 214 -12.29 1.03 -19.76
N SER A 215 -13.49 0.89 -20.31
CA SER A 215 -14.07 1.87 -21.22
C SER A 215 -15.53 2.14 -20.85
N LYS A 216 -15.91 3.43 -20.90
CA LYS A 216 -17.29 3.88 -20.67
C LYS A 216 -17.86 4.44 -21.96
N LEU A 217 -18.76 3.68 -22.60
CA LEU A 217 -19.41 4.15 -23.81
C LEU A 217 -20.42 5.26 -23.49
N LYS A 218 -20.21 6.44 -24.08
CA LYS A 218 -21.14 7.58 -23.97
C LYS A 218 -21.70 7.92 -25.34
N ARG A 219 -22.98 8.31 -25.39
CA ARG A 219 -23.64 8.77 -26.61
C ARG A 219 -23.60 10.29 -26.70
N ARG A 220 -23.42 10.82 -27.91
CA ARG A 220 -23.52 12.26 -28.23
C ARG A 220 -24.17 12.43 -29.59
N ARG A 221 -24.77 13.59 -29.85
CA ARG A 221 -25.32 13.91 -31.17
C ARG A 221 -24.21 13.93 -32.23
N ILE A 222 -24.41 13.19 -33.31
CA ILE A 222 -23.53 13.20 -34.48
C ILE A 222 -23.65 14.57 -35.17
N ARG A 223 -22.52 15.12 -35.59
CA ARG A 223 -22.41 16.36 -36.35
C ARG A 223 -21.73 16.02 -37.68
N PRO A 224 -21.90 16.84 -38.75
CA PRO A 224 -21.31 16.55 -40.06
C PRO A 224 -19.78 16.30 -40.03
N ASP A 225 -19.04 16.94 -39.12
CA ASP A 225 -17.59 16.76 -38.93
C ASP A 225 -17.19 15.42 -38.26
N ARG A 226 -18.17 14.67 -37.75
CA ARG A 226 -17.98 13.40 -37.01
C ARG A 226 -18.65 12.23 -37.71
N GLU A 227 -19.23 12.48 -38.88
CA GLU A 227 -19.78 11.44 -39.72
C GLU A 227 -18.64 10.61 -40.30
N TRP A 228 -18.68 9.31 -40.07
CA TRP A 228 -17.73 8.39 -40.69
C TRP A 228 -18.38 7.81 -41.94
N LEU A 229 -17.89 8.23 -43.10
CA LEU A 229 -18.30 7.71 -44.41
C LEU A 229 -17.21 6.73 -44.90
N PRO A 230 -17.35 5.41 -44.66
CA PRO A 230 -16.38 4.45 -45.15
C PRO A 230 -16.32 4.50 -46.68
N LYS A 231 -15.12 4.63 -47.23
CA LYS A 231 -14.91 4.50 -48.68
C LYS A 231 -14.82 3.01 -49.01
N HIS A 232 -15.68 2.55 -49.91
CA HIS A 232 -15.61 1.21 -50.49
C HIS A 232 -14.45 1.12 -51.49
#